data_AF-A0A367GEB2-F1
#
_entry.id   AF-A0A367GEB2-F1
#
_cell.length_a   1.000
_cell.length_b   1.000
_cell.length_c   1.000
_cell.angle_alpha   90.00
_cell.angle_beta   90.00
_cell.angle_gamma   90.00
#
_symmetry.space_group_name_H-M   'P 1'
#
loop_
_entity.id
_entity.type
_entity.pdbx_description
1 polymer ?
#
loop_
_entity_poly.entity_id
_entity_poly.type
_entity_poly.pdbx_seq_one_letter_code
_entity_poly.pdbx_strand_id
1 'polypeptide(L)'
;MKRIYITAIPLDSNFSISRYAAEPANYRPQKPVRPYYYPITPVIADTARQGDEIKVIAVRQKNSPHSENLEIFRRELDGLGLPCALTDLTTPENQQRDGLLALFEALTGEMESDACYYADATFGTKTYPLVLSSALHYAEKILDEVEVCGIYYRELTREDGKVKSVQQYDISALFTLDGIVDMAAEDDLPDKKKFIRMMLHPDREV
;
A
#
# COMPACT_ATOMS: atom_id res chain seq x y z
N MET A 1 9.74 12.09 12.27
CA MET A 1 8.44 12.24 11.60
C MET A 1 7.69 10.93 11.75
N LYS A 2 6.36 10.92 11.80
CA LYS A 2 5.62 9.65 11.86
C LYS A 2 5.47 9.07 10.46
N ARG A 3 5.77 7.78 10.30
CA ARG A 3 5.64 7.06 9.04
C ARG A 3 4.83 5.80 9.26
N ILE A 4 3.74 5.67 8.52
CA ILE A 4 2.82 4.54 8.66
C ILE A 4 2.83 3.74 7.36
N TYR A 5 3.11 2.45 7.48
CA TYR A 5 3.21 1.52 6.36
C TYR A 5 2.09 0.48 6.44
N ILE A 6 1.30 0.32 5.39
CA ILE A 6 0.17 -0.62 5.37
C ILE A 6 0.46 -1.74 4.37
N THR A 7 0.34 -2.99 4.81
CA THR A 7 0.58 -4.17 3.98
C THR A 7 -0.41 -5.28 4.28
N ALA A 8 -0.69 -6.12 3.28
CA ALA A 8 -1.45 -7.34 3.49
C ALA A 8 -0.52 -8.55 3.67
N ILE A 9 -0.80 -9.38 4.67
CA ILE A 9 -0.13 -10.66 4.88
C ILE A 9 -1.00 -11.76 4.26
N PRO A 10 -0.51 -12.47 3.23
CA PRO A 10 -1.29 -13.54 2.62
C PRO A 10 -1.41 -14.75 3.56
N LEU A 11 -2.53 -15.46 3.46
CA LEU A 11 -2.74 -16.71 4.20
C LEU A 11 -1.70 -17.77 3.80
N ASP A 12 -1.18 -18.50 4.80
CA ASP A 12 -0.18 -19.56 4.61
C ASP A 12 -0.68 -20.65 3.63
N SER A 13 -2.00 -20.92 3.64
CA SER A 13 -2.65 -21.89 2.74
C SER A 13 -2.66 -21.47 1.27
N ASN A 14 -2.60 -20.17 0.99
CA ASN A 14 -2.83 -19.62 -0.35
C ASN A 14 -1.51 -19.28 -1.05
N PHE A 15 -0.48 -18.89 -0.30
CA PHE A 15 0.78 -18.44 -0.86
C PHE A 15 1.98 -18.91 -0.03
N SER A 16 2.90 -19.61 -0.70
CA SER A 16 4.30 -19.64 -0.30
C SER A 16 4.96 -18.35 -0.78
N ILE A 17 5.36 -17.48 0.14
CA ILE A 17 6.07 -16.25 -0.19
C ILE A 17 7.54 -16.55 -0.53
N SER A 18 8.07 -15.84 -1.52
CA SER A 18 9.48 -15.92 -1.95
C SER A 18 10.11 -14.54 -1.94
N ARG A 19 11.42 -14.49 -1.71
CA ARG A 19 12.18 -13.24 -1.82
C ARG A 19 12.43 -12.90 -3.28
N TYR A 20 12.18 -11.64 -3.64
CA TYR A 20 12.53 -11.12 -4.96
C TYR A 20 13.16 -9.75 -4.85
N ALA A 21 14.21 -9.51 -5.65
CA ALA A 21 14.68 -8.18 -5.98
C ALA A 21 13.76 -7.64 -7.09
N ALA A 22 12.83 -6.75 -6.72
CA ALA A 22 11.87 -6.17 -7.65
C ALA A 22 12.43 -4.87 -8.23
N GLU A 23 12.50 -4.79 -9.56
CA GLU A 23 13.00 -3.59 -10.22
C GLU A 23 11.93 -2.47 -10.18
N PRO A 24 12.29 -1.25 -9.75
CA PRO A 24 11.40 -0.09 -9.81
C PRO A 24 11.03 0.23 -11.26
N ALA A 25 9.73 0.22 -11.58
CA ALA A 25 9.26 0.41 -12.94
C ALA A 25 9.05 1.89 -13.32
N ASN A 26 8.54 2.69 -12.38
CA ASN A 26 8.08 4.06 -12.63
C ASN A 26 8.43 5.05 -11.50
N TYR A 27 9.32 4.66 -10.60
CA TYR A 27 9.88 5.52 -9.55
C TYR A 27 11.38 5.25 -9.41
N ARG A 28 12.11 6.16 -8.74
CA ARG A 28 13.55 6.02 -8.51
C ARG A 28 13.83 5.80 -7.03
N PRO A 29 14.34 4.63 -6.61
CA PRO A 29 14.69 4.39 -5.22
C PRO A 29 15.96 5.18 -4.87
N GLN A 30 16.08 5.58 -3.61
CA GLN A 30 17.28 6.22 -3.07
C GLN A 30 18.35 5.19 -2.67
N LYS A 31 17.94 3.95 -2.40
CA LYS A 31 18.81 2.84 -2.00
C LYS A 31 18.86 1.73 -3.06
N PRO A 32 19.95 0.94 -3.11
CA PRO A 32 20.04 -0.20 -4.01
C PRO A 32 18.92 -1.22 -3.76
N VAL A 33 18.40 -1.79 -4.84
CA VAL A 33 17.39 -2.86 -4.79
C VAL A 33 17.97 -4.08 -4.07
N ARG A 34 17.18 -4.63 -3.14
CA ARG A 34 17.52 -5.85 -2.38
C ARG A 34 16.36 -6.83 -2.42
N PRO A 35 16.63 -8.14 -2.28
CA PRO A 35 15.57 -9.13 -2.28
C PRO A 35 14.79 -9.14 -0.96
N TYR A 36 13.48 -8.97 -1.05
CA TYR A 36 12.55 -9.02 0.08
C TYR A 36 11.36 -9.92 -0.20
N TYR A 37 10.78 -10.52 0.84
CA TYR A 37 9.54 -11.26 0.79
C TYR A 37 8.36 -10.31 0.52
N TYR A 38 8.30 -9.19 1.22
CA TYR A 38 7.18 -8.26 1.16
C TYR A 38 7.49 -7.02 0.30
N PRO A 39 6.56 -6.59 -0.57
CA PRO A 39 6.71 -5.39 -1.40
C PRO A 39 6.83 -4.08 -0.63
N ILE A 40 6.27 -4.01 0.58
CA ILE A 40 6.36 -2.83 1.43
C ILE A 40 7.76 -2.67 2.03
N THR A 41 8.49 -3.76 2.26
CA THR A 41 9.81 -3.75 2.91
C THR A 41 10.84 -2.88 2.17
N PRO A 42 11.05 -2.98 0.84
CA PRO A 42 11.95 -2.07 0.14
C PRO A 42 11.51 -0.60 0.25
N VAL A 43 10.20 -0.33 0.37
CA VAL A 43 9.67 1.04 0.56
C VAL A 43 10.05 1.55 1.95
N ILE A 44 9.87 0.76 3.00
CA ILE A 44 10.30 1.09 4.37
C ILE A 44 11.81 1.35 4.37
N ALA A 45 12.58 0.44 3.76
CA ALA A 45 14.03 0.57 3.68
C ALA A 45 14.44 1.86 2.98
N ASP A 46 13.75 2.27 1.92
CA ASP A 46 14.09 3.46 1.14
C ASP A 46 13.69 4.78 1.81
N THR A 47 12.52 4.80 2.46
CA THR A 47 11.86 6.03 2.92
C THR A 47 12.09 6.31 4.41
N ALA A 48 12.14 5.29 5.27
CA ALA A 48 12.34 5.48 6.70
C ALA A 48 13.74 6.02 7.04
N ARG A 49 13.82 6.84 8.09
CA ARG A 49 15.06 7.44 8.60
C ARG A 49 15.23 7.13 10.09
N GLN A 50 16.48 7.18 10.54
CA GLN A 50 16.79 7.15 11.98
C GLN A 50 16.08 8.31 12.69
N GLY A 51 15.38 8.01 13.79
CA GLY A 51 14.58 8.99 14.54
C GLY A 51 13.13 9.16 14.05
N ASP A 52 12.70 8.45 12.99
CA ASP A 52 11.29 8.37 12.65
C ASP A 52 10.53 7.48 13.63
N GLU A 53 9.27 7.83 13.88
CA GLU A 53 8.31 6.96 14.55
C GLU A 53 7.66 6.09 13.47
N ILE A 54 8.01 4.80 13.44
CA ILE A 54 7.60 3.88 12.38
C ILE A 54 6.52 2.96 12.90
N LYS A 55 5.32 3.02 12.31
CA LYS A 55 4.23 2.07 12.51
C LYS A 55 4.01 1.26 11.24
N VAL A 56 3.82 -0.04 11.38
CA VAL A 56 3.47 -0.95 10.28
C VAL A 56 2.15 -1.62 10.61
N ILE A 57 1.14 -1.46 9.76
CA ILE A 57 -0.17 -2.11 9.87
C ILE A 57 -0.17 -3.31 8.93
N ALA A 58 -0.07 -4.51 9.50
CA ALA A 58 -0.14 -5.77 8.78
C ALA A 58 -1.58 -6.29 8.81
N VAL A 59 -2.27 -6.15 7.69
CA VAL A 59 -3.65 -6.62 7.50
C VAL A 59 -3.64 -8.09 7.12
N ARG A 60 -4.38 -8.93 7.83
CA ARG A 60 -4.52 -10.34 7.45
C ARG A 60 -5.87 -10.93 7.78
N GLN A 61 -6.27 -11.91 6.98
CA GLN A 61 -7.40 -12.76 7.34
C GLN A 61 -6.95 -13.76 8.41
N LYS A 62 -7.81 -14.02 9.40
CA LYS A 62 -7.54 -14.98 10.47
C LYS A 62 -8.30 -16.28 10.22
N ASN A 63 -7.56 -17.31 9.80
CA ASN A 63 -8.05 -18.68 9.68
C ASN A 63 -7.27 -19.69 10.54
N SER A 64 -6.20 -19.22 11.20
CA SER A 64 -5.37 -19.97 12.12
C SER A 64 -4.89 -19.05 13.27
N PRO A 65 -4.65 -19.60 14.48
CA PRO A 65 -3.99 -18.87 15.57
C PRO A 65 -2.55 -18.46 15.23
N HIS A 66 -1.85 -19.25 14.41
CA HIS A 66 -0.47 -19.01 13.96
C HIS A 66 -0.43 -18.62 12.48
N SER A 67 0.46 -17.70 12.10
CA SER A 67 0.75 -17.38 10.70
C SER A 67 2.26 -17.35 10.48
N GLU A 68 2.75 -18.30 9.68
CA GLU A 68 4.17 -18.37 9.32
C GLU A 68 4.57 -17.16 8.44
N ASN A 69 3.69 -16.74 7.54
CA ASN A 69 3.91 -15.56 6.70
C ASN A 69 4.09 -14.29 7.57
N LEU A 70 3.28 -14.08 8.61
CA LEU A 70 3.46 -12.95 9.53
C LEU A 70 4.80 -13.01 10.29
N GLU A 71 5.22 -14.20 10.71
CA GLU A 71 6.53 -14.39 11.36
C GLU A 71 7.70 -14.09 10.40
N ILE A 72 7.57 -14.49 9.14
CA ILE A 72 8.54 -14.12 8.10
C ILE A 72 8.59 -12.59 7.94
N PHE A 73 7.43 -11.92 7.93
CA PHE A 73 7.38 -10.47 7.84
C PHE A 73 8.03 -9.78 9.05
N ARG A 74 7.76 -10.25 10.28
CA ARG A 74 8.40 -9.76 11.51
C ARG A 74 9.92 -9.82 11.42
N ARG A 75 10.48 -10.99 11.06
CA ARG A 75 11.93 -11.16 10.88
C ARG A 75 12.49 -10.27 9.78
N GLU A 76 11.72 -10.03 8.73
CA GLU A 76 12.12 -9.14 7.65
C GLU A 76 12.15 -7.66 8.09
N LEU A 77 11.19 -7.22 8.91
CA LEU A 77 11.21 -5.89 9.54
C LEU A 77 12.38 -5.74 10.52
N ASP A 78 12.63 -6.73 11.37
CA ASP A 78 13.78 -6.72 12.29
C ASP A 78 15.11 -6.58 11.53
N GLY A 79 15.20 -7.22 10.36
CA GLY A 79 16.36 -7.15 9.47
C GLY A 79 16.65 -5.76 8.90
N LEU A 80 15.72 -4.81 8.98
CA LEU A 80 15.95 -3.42 8.59
C LEU A 80 16.80 -2.64 9.61
N GLY A 81 16.90 -3.13 10.85
CA GLY A 81 17.64 -2.45 11.91
C GLY A 81 17.02 -1.12 12.35
N LEU A 82 15.71 -0.97 12.17
CA LEU A 82 14.93 0.20 12.59
C LEU A 82 13.84 -0.27 13.58
N PRO A 83 13.57 0.48 14.66
CA PRO A 83 12.47 0.16 15.55
C PRO A 83 11.13 0.41 14.85
N CYS A 84 10.39 -0.66 14.58
CA CYS A 84 9.08 -0.62 13.94
C CYS A 84 8.00 -1.15 14.90
N ALA A 85 6.97 -0.35 15.17
CA ALA A 85 5.78 -0.82 15.87
C ALA A 85 4.87 -1.57 14.88
N LEU A 86 4.70 -2.88 15.06
CA LEU A 86 3.87 -3.71 14.19
C LEU A 86 2.49 -3.94 14.81
N THR A 87 1.45 -3.46 14.12
CA THR A 87 0.05 -3.80 14.40
C THR A 87 -0.36 -5.00 13.54
N ASP A 88 -0.79 -6.09 14.19
CA ASP A 88 -1.41 -7.25 13.54
C ASP A 88 -2.94 -7.05 13.45
N LEU A 89 -3.41 -6.48 12.33
CA LEU A 89 -4.82 -6.20 12.10
C LEU A 89 -5.48 -7.42 11.47
N THR A 90 -6.26 -8.14 12.27
CA THR A 90 -6.93 -9.37 11.81
C THR A 90 -8.37 -9.15 11.42
N THR A 91 -8.78 -9.70 10.28
CA THR A 91 -10.18 -9.75 9.85
C THR A 91 -10.66 -11.18 9.63
N PRO A 92 -11.97 -11.46 9.69
CA PRO A 92 -12.50 -12.76 9.32
C PRO A 92 -12.18 -13.13 7.86
N GLU A 93 -11.99 -14.41 7.56
CA GLU A 93 -11.82 -14.90 6.19
C GLU A 93 -13.16 -14.90 5.41
N ASN A 94 -13.68 -13.71 5.09
CA ASN A 94 -14.81 -13.55 4.18
C ASN A 94 -14.70 -12.25 3.40
N GLN A 95 -15.44 -12.15 2.29
CA GLN A 95 -15.57 -10.94 1.47
C GLN A 95 -17.03 -10.49 1.39
N GLN A 96 -17.83 -10.81 2.41
CA GLN A 96 -19.20 -10.32 2.51
C GLN A 96 -19.17 -8.82 2.82
N ARG A 97 -20.24 -8.10 2.44
CA ARG A 97 -20.35 -6.64 2.62
C ARG A 97 -19.92 -6.20 4.02
N ASP A 98 -20.50 -6.80 5.05
CA ASP A 98 -20.25 -6.39 6.44
C ASP A 98 -18.81 -6.68 6.87
N GLY A 99 -18.17 -7.72 6.31
CA GLY A 99 -16.75 -8.01 6.53
C GLY A 99 -15.82 -6.98 5.88
N LEU A 100 -16.17 -6.49 4.68
CA LEU A 100 -15.40 -5.43 4.02
C LEU A 100 -15.56 -4.07 4.72
N LEU A 101 -16.76 -3.76 5.22
CA LEU A 101 -17.01 -2.56 6.03
C LEU A 101 -16.29 -2.62 7.38
N ALA A 102 -16.28 -3.77 8.04
CA ALA A 102 -15.52 -3.97 9.28
C ALA A 102 -14.01 -3.86 9.05
N LEU A 103 -13.48 -4.29 7.90
CA LEU A 103 -12.08 -4.06 7.54
C LEU A 103 -11.77 -2.56 7.40
N PHE A 104 -12.66 -1.79 6.77
CA PHE A 104 -12.51 -0.34 6.69
C PHE A 104 -12.47 0.29 8.08
N GLU A 105 -13.45 -0.02 8.94
CA GLU A 105 -13.52 0.48 10.32
C GLU A 105 -12.26 0.12 11.14
N ALA A 106 -11.79 -1.12 11.03
CA ALA A 106 -10.59 -1.56 11.72
C ALA A 106 -9.33 -0.82 11.21
N LEU A 107 -9.22 -0.62 9.89
CA LEU A 107 -8.09 0.10 9.31
C LEU A 107 -8.07 1.56 9.76
N THR A 108 -9.19 2.27 9.68
CA THR A 108 -9.27 3.68 10.07
C THR A 108 -9.07 3.87 11.58
N GLY A 109 -9.48 2.89 12.41
CA GLY A 109 -9.20 2.89 13.84
C GLY A 109 -7.70 2.79 14.21
N GLU A 110 -6.86 2.31 13.29
CA GLU A 110 -5.40 2.22 13.46
C GLU A 110 -4.65 3.38 12.79
N MET A 111 -5.34 4.24 12.06
CA MET A 111 -4.73 5.40 11.40
C MET A 111 -4.56 6.56 12.38
N GLU A 112 -3.46 7.30 12.21
CA GLU A 112 -3.04 8.39 13.07
C GLU A 112 -2.71 9.65 12.25
N SER A 113 -2.92 10.83 12.86
CA SER A 113 -2.53 12.15 12.36
C SER A 113 -1.01 12.35 12.34
N ASP A 114 -0.55 13.47 11.75
CA ASP A 114 0.85 13.90 11.67
C ASP A 114 1.78 12.87 11.01
N ALA A 115 1.28 12.17 9.99
CA ALA A 115 1.90 10.98 9.45
C ALA A 115 2.00 10.96 7.91
N CYS A 116 3.14 10.45 7.42
CA CYS A 116 3.33 10.06 6.04
C CYS A 116 2.93 8.59 5.84
N TYR A 117 1.91 8.34 5.01
CA TYR A 117 1.43 7.00 4.70
C TYR A 117 2.10 6.42 3.47
N TYR A 118 2.45 5.15 3.58
CA TYR A 118 2.85 4.30 2.48
C TYR A 118 2.03 3.02 2.53
N ALA A 119 1.63 2.49 1.39
CA ALA A 119 0.86 1.25 1.35
C ALA A 119 1.35 0.31 0.24
N ASP A 120 1.09 -0.98 0.38
CA ASP A 120 1.17 -1.91 -0.73
C ASP A 120 -0.16 -2.65 -0.97
N ALA A 121 -0.46 -2.84 -2.26
CA ALA A 121 -1.66 -3.49 -2.76
C ALA A 121 -1.34 -4.81 -3.46
N THR A 122 -0.19 -5.44 -3.15
CA THR A 122 0.26 -6.64 -3.87
C THR A 122 -0.44 -7.89 -3.38
N PHE A 123 -0.45 -8.06 -2.06
CA PHE A 123 -1.13 -9.16 -1.40
C PHE A 123 -2.52 -8.70 -0.93
N GLY A 124 -3.30 -9.66 -0.43
CA GLY A 124 -4.68 -9.45 -0.03
C GLY A 124 -5.67 -10.00 -1.03
N THR A 125 -6.95 -9.83 -0.74
CA THR A 125 -8.04 -10.22 -1.64
C THR A 125 -8.17 -9.21 -2.77
N LYS A 126 -8.87 -9.57 -3.86
CA LYS A 126 -9.14 -8.64 -4.97
C LYS A 126 -9.93 -7.39 -4.54
N THR A 127 -10.67 -7.48 -3.44
CA THR A 127 -11.46 -6.39 -2.86
C THR A 127 -10.63 -5.50 -1.92
N TYR A 128 -9.49 -5.99 -1.42
CA TYR A 128 -8.63 -5.26 -0.49
C TYR A 128 -8.17 -3.89 -1.02
N PRO A 129 -7.71 -3.75 -2.28
CA PRO A 129 -7.27 -2.45 -2.79
C PRO A 129 -8.36 -1.36 -2.73
N LEU A 130 -9.64 -1.74 -2.88
CA LEU A 130 -10.75 -0.78 -2.78
C LEU A 130 -10.90 -0.26 -1.34
N VAL A 131 -10.88 -1.17 -0.36
CA VAL A 131 -10.96 -0.81 1.06
C VAL A 131 -9.74 -0.01 1.50
N LEU A 132 -8.54 -0.43 1.07
CA LEU A 132 -7.30 0.29 1.33
C LEU A 132 -7.35 1.72 0.77
N SER A 133 -7.79 1.89 -0.49
CA SER A 133 -7.94 3.22 -1.10
C SER A 133 -8.91 4.10 -0.32
N SER A 134 -10.07 3.57 0.09
CA SER A 134 -11.02 4.34 0.91
C SER A 134 -10.44 4.72 2.28
N ALA A 135 -9.67 3.84 2.92
CA ALA A 135 -9.04 4.13 4.21
C ALA A 135 -7.95 5.20 4.08
N LEU A 136 -7.15 5.16 3.01
CA LEU A 136 -6.16 6.21 2.73
C LEU A 136 -6.83 7.57 2.46
N HIS A 137 -7.97 7.60 1.77
CA HIS A 137 -8.75 8.84 1.61
C HIS A 137 -9.32 9.33 2.94
N TYR A 138 -9.75 8.42 3.82
CA TYR A 138 -10.13 8.80 5.17
C TYR A 138 -8.97 9.49 5.88
N ALA A 139 -7.76 8.91 5.83
CA ALA A 139 -6.59 9.51 6.46
C ALA A 139 -6.30 10.92 5.92
N GLU A 140 -6.26 11.10 4.59
CA GLU A 140 -5.98 12.39 3.96
C GLU A 140 -7.08 13.44 4.20
N LYS A 141 -8.36 13.04 4.19
CA LYS A 141 -9.49 13.98 4.29
C LYS A 141 -9.94 14.29 5.72
N ILE A 142 -9.68 13.39 6.68
CA ILE A 142 -10.25 13.46 8.04
C ILE A 142 -9.20 13.65 9.12
N LEU A 143 -7.99 13.11 8.95
CA LEU A 143 -6.94 13.24 9.96
C LEU A 143 -6.09 14.50 9.69
N ASP A 144 -5.59 15.09 10.77
CA ASP A 144 -4.77 16.30 10.69
C ASP A 144 -3.36 16.00 10.17
N GLU A 145 -2.86 16.86 9.27
CA GLU A 145 -1.46 16.84 8.80
C GLU A 145 -1.01 15.45 8.28
N VAL A 146 -1.86 14.82 7.47
CA VAL A 146 -1.58 13.53 6.82
C VAL A 146 -1.22 13.72 5.35
N GLU A 147 -0.23 12.96 4.88
CA GLU A 147 0.14 12.85 3.47
C GLU A 147 0.19 11.37 3.05
N VAL A 148 -0.47 11.01 1.94
CA VAL A 148 -0.31 9.70 1.30
C VAL A 148 0.87 9.77 0.32
N CYS A 149 2.05 9.35 0.78
CA CYS A 149 3.31 9.54 0.06
C CYS A 149 3.61 8.46 -0.98
N GLY A 150 2.96 7.29 -0.92
CA GLY A 150 3.24 6.21 -1.86
C GLY A 150 2.34 4.98 -1.72
N ILE A 151 1.86 4.43 -2.83
CA ILE A 151 1.11 3.17 -2.89
C ILE A 151 1.81 2.28 -3.90
N TYR A 152 2.17 1.05 -3.50
CA TYR A 152 3.03 0.19 -4.29
C TYR A 152 2.38 -1.13 -4.67
N TYR A 153 2.73 -1.65 -5.84
CA TYR A 153 2.30 -2.95 -6.33
C TYR A 153 3.48 -3.69 -6.95
N ARG A 154 3.70 -4.94 -6.55
CA ARG A 154 4.73 -5.80 -7.13
C ARG A 154 4.12 -6.83 -8.07
N GLU A 155 4.46 -6.71 -9.35
CA GLU A 155 4.05 -7.65 -10.39
C GLU A 155 5.10 -8.75 -10.57
N LEU A 156 4.63 -9.99 -10.72
CA LEU A 156 5.43 -11.14 -11.14
C LEU A 156 4.89 -11.65 -12.46
N THR A 157 5.62 -11.41 -13.56
CA THR A 157 5.29 -12.05 -14.83
C THR A 157 5.86 -13.47 -14.87
N ARG A 158 5.18 -14.37 -15.55
CA ARG A 158 5.60 -15.77 -15.66
C ARG A 158 5.59 -16.24 -17.10
N GLU A 159 6.56 -17.08 -17.42
CA GLU A 159 6.68 -17.80 -18.69
C GLU A 159 6.93 -19.26 -18.35
N ASP A 160 6.11 -20.17 -18.89
CA ASP A 160 6.13 -21.60 -18.58
C ASP A 160 6.11 -21.92 -17.07
N GLY A 161 5.31 -21.17 -16.31
CA GLY A 161 5.15 -21.34 -14.86
C GLY A 161 6.32 -20.83 -14.02
N LYS A 162 7.40 -20.34 -14.64
CA LYS A 162 8.56 -19.75 -13.95
C LYS A 162 8.46 -18.23 -13.96
N VAL A 163 8.97 -17.61 -12.90
CA VAL A 163 9.04 -16.14 -12.81
C VAL A 163 10.03 -15.63 -13.87
N LYS A 164 9.55 -14.71 -14.71
CA LYS A 164 10.31 -14.09 -15.80
C LYS A 164 10.79 -12.69 -15.44
N SER A 165 9.92 -11.87 -14.86
CA SER A 165 10.26 -10.55 -14.34
C SER A 165 9.58 -10.29 -13.01
N VAL A 166 10.22 -9.43 -12.22
CA VAL A 166 9.66 -8.90 -10.99
C VAL A 166 9.81 -7.39 -11.03
N GLN A 167 8.69 -6.69 -11.08
CA GLN A 167 8.67 -5.23 -11.12
C GLN A 167 7.88 -4.69 -9.94
N GLN A 168 8.32 -3.56 -9.40
CA GLN A 168 7.58 -2.81 -8.40
C GLN A 168 7.14 -1.49 -9.03
N TYR A 169 5.85 -1.21 -8.92
CA TYR A 169 5.21 0.00 -9.42
C TYR A 169 4.81 0.86 -8.24
N ASP A 170 5.03 2.16 -8.36
CA ASP A 170 4.32 3.18 -7.61
C ASP A 170 3.01 3.48 -8.35
N ILE A 171 1.89 3.14 -7.72
CA ILE A 171 0.53 3.31 -8.28
C ILE A 171 -0.22 4.46 -7.62
N SER A 172 0.47 5.36 -6.89
CA SER A 172 -0.17 6.46 -6.14
C SER A 172 -1.00 7.39 -7.03
N ALA A 173 -0.66 7.52 -8.31
CA ALA A 173 -1.45 8.29 -9.26
C ALA A 173 -2.89 7.75 -9.44
N LEU A 174 -3.16 6.47 -9.13
CA LEU A 174 -4.51 5.92 -9.16
C LEU A 174 -5.37 6.44 -7.99
N PHE A 175 -4.75 6.74 -6.85
CA PHE A 175 -5.43 7.28 -5.68
C PHE A 175 -5.94 8.70 -5.90
N THR A 176 -5.23 9.51 -6.70
CA THR A 176 -5.64 10.88 -6.98
C THR A 176 -6.76 11.00 -8.02
N LEU A 177 -7.18 9.89 -8.66
CA LEU A 177 -8.17 9.91 -9.74
C LEU A 177 -9.53 10.43 -9.27
N ASP A 178 -9.98 10.03 -8.08
CA ASP A 178 -11.26 10.47 -7.52
C ASP A 178 -11.27 11.98 -7.29
N GLY A 179 -10.19 12.52 -6.71
CA GLY A 179 -10.02 13.97 -6.53
C GLY A 179 -10.02 14.75 -7.86
N ILE A 180 -9.44 14.20 -8.93
CA ILE A 180 -9.51 14.82 -10.27
C ILE A 180 -10.95 14.87 -10.78
N VAL A 181 -11.73 13.81 -10.54
CA VAL A 181 -13.14 13.75 -10.94
C VAL A 181 -13.98 14.72 -10.10
N ASP A 182 -13.75 14.80 -8.79
CA ASP A 182 -14.43 15.72 -7.88
C ASP A 182 -14.18 17.19 -8.26
N MET A 183 -12.92 17.57 -8.52
CA MET A 183 -12.58 18.92 -9.00
C MET A 183 -13.31 19.26 -10.31
N ALA A 184 -13.34 18.32 -11.26
CA ALA A 184 -14.07 18.49 -12.51
C ALA A 184 -15.60 18.61 -12.30
N ALA A 185 -16.13 18.00 -11.24
CA ALA A 185 -17.54 18.04 -10.90
C ALA A 185 -17.97 19.38 -10.29
N GLU A 186 -17.14 19.94 -9.41
CA GLU A 186 -17.40 21.21 -8.70
C GLU A 186 -17.24 22.44 -9.59
N ASP A 187 -16.32 22.40 -10.56
CA ASP A 187 -16.08 23.55 -11.42
C ASP A 187 -17.20 23.75 -12.48
N ASP A 188 -17.59 25.01 -12.72
CA ASP A 188 -18.43 25.45 -13.85
C ASP A 188 -17.63 25.46 -15.17
N LEU A 189 -16.88 24.39 -15.41
CA LEU A 189 -16.03 24.23 -16.58
C LEU A 189 -16.87 23.86 -17.81
N PRO A 190 -16.72 24.59 -18.94
CA PRO A 190 -17.47 24.31 -20.16
C PRO A 190 -17.11 22.97 -20.81
N ASP A 191 -15.90 22.43 -20.55
CA ASP A 191 -15.47 21.11 -21.02
C ASP A 191 -14.71 20.34 -19.93
N LYS A 192 -15.48 19.63 -19.10
CA LYS A 192 -14.97 18.77 -18.02
C LYS A 192 -14.06 17.64 -18.52
N LYS A 193 -14.26 17.15 -19.76
CA LYS A 193 -13.41 16.09 -20.33
C LYS A 193 -12.02 16.63 -20.69
N LYS A 194 -11.94 17.85 -21.23
CA LYS A 194 -10.67 18.51 -21.50
C LYS A 194 -9.90 18.76 -20.21
N PHE A 195 -10.58 19.23 -19.16
CA PHE A 195 -9.97 19.44 -17.84
C PHE A 195 -9.38 18.15 -17.26
N ILE A 196 -10.14 17.05 -17.24
CA ILE A 196 -9.63 15.76 -16.74
C ILE A 196 -8.37 15.33 -17.51
N ARG A 197 -8.35 15.45 -18.85
CA ARG A 197 -7.17 15.10 -19.65
C ARG A 197 -5.93 15.94 -19.29
N MET A 198 -6.14 17.22 -19.01
CA MET A 198 -5.07 18.13 -18.58
C MET A 198 -4.53 17.70 -17.21
N MET A 199 -5.40 17.37 -16.25
CA MET A 199 -4.97 16.94 -14.91
C MET A 199 -4.27 15.57 -14.90
N LEU A 200 -4.64 14.66 -15.81
CA LEU A 200 -3.97 13.35 -15.95
C LEU A 200 -2.58 13.45 -16.59
N HIS A 201 -2.33 14.52 -17.36
CA HIS A 201 -1.10 14.72 -18.13
C HIS A 201 -0.65 16.18 -18.08
N PRO A 202 -0.30 16.72 -16.90
CA PRO A 202 -0.01 18.14 -16.74
C PRO A 202 1.19 18.61 -17.58
N ASP A 203 2.12 17.69 -17.88
CA ASP A 203 3.34 17.99 -18.67
C ASP A 203 3.14 17.81 -20.18
N ARG A 204 1.95 17.42 -20.65
CA ARG A 204 1.63 17.36 -22.08
C ARG A 204 0.90 18.65 -22.43
N GLU A 205 1.62 19.63 -22.99
CA GLU A 205 1.01 20.83 -23.58
C GLU A 205 -0.15 20.42 -24.50
N VAL A 206 -1.35 20.97 -24.25
CA VAL A 206 -2.58 20.76 -25.03
C VAL A 206 -2.77 21.89 -26.03
#